data_AF-A0A8B7DRT5-F1
#
_entry.id   AF-A0A8B7DRT5-F1
#
_cell.length_a   1.000
_cell.length_b   1.000
_cell.length_c   1.000
_cell.angle_alpha   90.00
_cell.angle_beta   90.00
_cell.angle_gamma   90.00
#
_symmetry.space_group_name_H-M   'P 1'
#
loop_
_entity.id
_entity.type
_entity.pdbx_description
1 polymer ?
#
loop_
_entity_poly.entity_id
_entity_poly.type
_entity_poly.pdbx_seq_one_letter_code
_entity_poly.pdbx_strand_id
1 'polypeptide(L)'
;MNNKIGNLSVADICVIAAYFCGVVIVGIWSMFQSKRGTIDGYFLAGRFMTFLPVGMSLFASNIGSEHLIGLAGSGAAAGISVGAFELNALAFLQLLAFVFLPVYIASGVCTLPEYIHKRFGGNRIRIFLSVLSLLLYIFTKIS
;
A
#
# COMPACT_ATOMS: atom_id res chain seq x y z
N MET A 1 10.36 1.89 -44.10
CA MET A 1 10.77 2.33 -42.75
C MET A 1 10.07 3.65 -42.45
N ASN A 2 8.77 3.61 -42.16
CA ASN A 2 7.94 4.82 -42.03
C ASN A 2 7.33 4.89 -40.62
N ASN A 3 7.41 6.07 -40.02
CA ASN A 3 7.10 6.43 -38.63
C ASN A 3 5.89 5.71 -38.02
N LYS A 4 6.13 4.84 -37.04
CA LYS A 4 5.15 4.39 -36.03
C LYS A 4 5.62 4.76 -34.62
N ILE A 5 6.14 5.98 -34.47
CA ILE A 5 6.43 6.57 -33.17
C ILE A 5 5.63 7.86 -33.09
N GLY A 6 4.67 7.91 -32.16
CA GLY A 6 4.25 9.19 -31.55
C GLY A 6 3.04 9.91 -32.11
N ASN A 7 1.86 9.27 -32.16
CA ASN A 7 0.62 10.00 -31.90
C ASN A 7 -0.29 9.10 -31.07
N LEU A 8 -0.44 9.43 -29.78
CA LEU A 8 -1.54 8.91 -28.97
C LEU A 8 -2.83 9.32 -29.68
N SER A 9 -3.73 8.36 -29.89
CA SER A 9 -5.04 8.69 -30.45
C SER A 9 -5.70 9.70 -29.50
N VAL A 10 -6.47 10.65 -30.04
CA VAL A 10 -7.27 11.58 -29.23
C VAL A 10 -8.15 10.79 -28.23
N ALA A 11 -8.54 9.57 -28.59
CA ALA A 11 -9.25 8.64 -27.72
C ALA A 11 -8.42 8.19 -26.50
N ASP A 12 -7.13 7.87 -26.67
CA ASP A 12 -6.25 7.43 -25.58
C ASP A 12 -6.04 8.57 -24.57
N ILE A 13 -5.80 9.78 -25.07
CA ILE A 13 -5.64 10.99 -24.24
C ILE A 13 -6.92 11.27 -23.47
N CYS A 14 -8.08 11.11 -24.12
CA CYS A 14 -9.38 11.30 -23.48
C CYS A 14 -9.63 10.30 -22.34
N VAL A 15 -9.30 9.02 -22.54
CA VAL A 15 -9.42 7.98 -21.50
C VAL A 15 -8.50 8.26 -20.32
N ILE A 16 -7.25 8.67 -20.57
CA ILE A 16 -6.30 9.03 -19.51
C ILE A 16 -6.80 10.25 -18.73
N ALA A 17 -7.23 11.30 -19.42
CA ALA A 17 -7.75 12.52 -18.79
C ALA A 17 -9.01 12.24 -17.96
N ALA A 18 -9.92 11.41 -18.47
CA ALA A 18 -11.12 11.00 -17.75
C ALA A 18 -10.79 10.18 -16.49
N TYR A 19 -9.82 9.27 -16.57
CA TYR A 19 -9.34 8.51 -15.41
C TYR A 19 -8.78 9.43 -14.32
N PHE A 20 -7.87 10.35 -14.68
CA PHE A 20 -7.31 11.31 -13.72
C PHE A 20 -8.39 12.22 -13.11
N CYS A 21 -9.32 12.72 -13.92
CA CYS A 21 -10.44 13.51 -13.42
C CYS A 21 -11.29 12.71 -12.43
N GLY A 22 -11.62 11.45 -12.76
CA GLY A 22 -12.37 10.57 -11.87
C GLY A 22 -11.67 10.35 -10.53
N VAL A 23 -10.37 10.07 -10.54
CA VAL A 23 -9.56 9.90 -9.31
C VAL A 23 -9.55 11.18 -8.48
N VAL A 24 -9.37 12.34 -9.10
CA VAL A 24 -9.38 13.64 -8.41
C VAL A 24 -10.76 13.95 -7.83
N ILE A 25 -11.84 13.72 -8.58
CA ILE A 25 -13.21 13.92 -8.11
C ILE A 25 -13.50 13.02 -6.91
N VAL A 26 -13.16 11.73 -6.98
CA VAL A 26 -13.35 10.79 -5.86
C VAL A 26 -12.48 11.19 -4.66
N GLY A 27 -11.24 11.64 -4.89
CA GLY A 27 -10.34 12.11 -3.84
C GLY A 27 -10.88 13.35 -3.12
N ILE A 28 -11.35 14.34 -3.88
CA ILE A 28 -11.96 15.56 -3.36
C ILE A 28 -13.29 15.24 -2.64
N TRP A 29 -14.12 14.36 -3.21
CA TRP A 29 -15.36 13.94 -2.60
C TRP A 29 -15.12 13.21 -1.27
N SER A 30 -14.14 12.31 -1.22
CA SER A 30 -13.70 11.64 0.01
C SER A 30 -13.16 12.62 1.06
N MET A 31 -12.44 13.65 0.62
CA MET A 31 -11.90 14.71 1.48
C MET A 31 -13.00 15.57 2.11
N PHE A 32 -14.10 15.82 1.37
CA PHE A 32 -15.26 16.55 1.89
C PHE A 32 -16.19 15.69 2.76
N GLN A 33 -16.25 14.38 2.51
CA GLN A 33 -17.08 13.45 3.28
C GLN A 33 -16.46 13.06 4.63
N SER A 34 -15.13 13.15 4.77
CA SER A 34 -14.43 12.85 6.03
C SER A 34 -14.79 13.86 7.13
N LYS A 35 -15.72 13.49 8.02
CA LYS A 35 -16.04 14.25 9.23
C LYS A 35 -14.81 14.32 10.16
N ARG A 36 -14.08 15.44 10.09
CA ARG A 36 -12.80 15.73 10.77
C ARG A 36 -12.89 15.94 12.29
N GLY A 37 -13.67 15.15 13.01
CA GLY A 37 -13.88 15.35 14.45
C GLY A 37 -12.79 14.76 15.36
N THR A 38 -12.14 13.66 14.96
CA THR A 38 -11.26 12.89 15.85
C THR A 38 -10.18 12.14 15.07
N ILE A 39 -8.94 12.12 15.59
CA ILE A 39 -7.77 11.46 15.00
C ILE A 39 -8.03 9.96 14.80
N ASP A 40 -8.70 9.32 15.77
CA ASP A 40 -9.15 7.92 15.66
C ASP A 40 -10.18 7.70 14.54
N GLY A 41 -11.05 8.67 14.25
CA GLY A 41 -12.02 8.56 13.15
C GLY A 41 -11.34 8.54 11.78
N TYR A 42 -10.24 9.30 11.63
CA TYR A 42 -9.47 9.40 10.39
C TYR A 42 -8.48 8.24 10.20
N PHE A 43 -7.80 7.82 11.28
CA PHE A 43 -6.78 6.75 11.21
C PHE A 43 -7.35 5.33 11.45
N LEU A 44 -8.39 5.18 12.27
CA LEU A 44 -8.97 3.87 12.62
C LEU A 44 -10.27 3.58 11.86
N ALA A 45 -10.74 4.48 10.99
CA ALA A 45 -11.99 4.37 10.26
C ALA A 45 -13.15 3.86 11.16
N GLY A 46 -13.21 4.40 12.39
CA GLY A 46 -14.23 4.07 13.38
C GLY A 46 -14.25 2.62 13.89
N ARG A 47 -13.21 1.81 13.64
CA ARG A 47 -13.14 0.36 14.01
C ARG A 47 -14.22 -0.55 13.41
N PHE A 48 -15.13 -0.03 12.59
CA PHE A 48 -16.25 -0.76 11.97
C PHE A 48 -16.09 -0.88 10.44
N MET A 49 -14.87 -1.12 9.96
CA MET A 49 -14.66 -1.44 8.55
C MET A 49 -14.94 -2.91 8.27
N THR A 50 -15.82 -3.19 7.31
CA THR A 50 -16.03 -4.52 6.75
C THR A 50 -14.75 -5.07 6.14
N PHE A 51 -14.56 -6.39 6.19
CA PHE A 51 -13.36 -7.09 5.69
C PHE A 51 -13.02 -6.76 4.22
N LEU A 52 -14.03 -6.57 3.37
CA LEU A 52 -13.83 -6.38 1.93
C LEU A 52 -13.08 -5.07 1.57
N PRO A 53 -13.51 -3.87 2.01
CA PRO A 53 -12.72 -2.64 1.84
C PRO A 53 -11.31 -2.71 2.41
N VAL A 54 -11.12 -3.38 3.56
CA VAL A 54 -9.81 -3.54 4.20
C VAL A 54 -8.89 -4.39 3.31
N GLY A 55 -9.38 -5.51 2.80
CA GLY A 55 -8.64 -6.37 1.88
C GLY A 55 -8.27 -5.66 0.58
N MET A 56 -9.21 -4.91 -0.02
CA MET A 56 -8.93 -4.13 -1.23
C MET A 56 -7.87 -3.05 -1.00
N SER A 57 -7.92 -2.34 0.13
CA SER A 57 -6.92 -1.31 0.47
C SER A 57 -5.54 -1.92 0.73
N LEU A 58 -5.47 -3.06 1.43
CA LEU A 58 -4.21 -3.77 1.66
C LEU A 58 -3.60 -4.25 0.34
N PHE A 59 -4.42 -4.83 -0.53
CA PHE A 59 -3.97 -5.29 -1.86
C PHE A 59 -3.49 -4.11 -2.72
N ALA A 60 -4.26 -3.03 -2.79
CA ALA A 60 -3.90 -1.83 -3.53
C ALA A 60 -2.64 -1.14 -3.01
N SER A 61 -2.34 -1.24 -1.70
CA SER A 61 -1.11 -0.70 -1.11
C SER A 61 0.12 -1.54 -1.42
N ASN A 62 -0.06 -2.83 -1.71
CA ASN A 62 1.04 -3.75 -1.98
C ASN A 62 1.35 -3.88 -3.47
N ILE A 63 0.34 -3.79 -4.34
CA ILE A 63 0.51 -3.93 -5.79
C ILE A 63 0.61 -2.56 -6.45
N GLY A 64 1.83 -2.20 -6.86
CA GLY A 64 2.14 -0.97 -7.61
C GLY A 64 2.61 -1.23 -9.04
N SER A 65 2.85 -0.15 -9.78
CA SER A 65 3.47 -0.20 -11.12
C SER A 65 4.84 -0.90 -11.10
N GLU A 66 5.60 -0.71 -10.02
CA GLU A 66 6.86 -1.39 -9.72
C GLU A 66 6.73 -2.92 -9.78
N HIS A 67 5.67 -3.46 -9.19
CA HIS A 67 5.41 -4.90 -9.15
C HIS A 67 5.06 -5.45 -10.54
N LEU A 68 4.26 -4.72 -11.33
CA LEU A 68 3.86 -5.14 -12.68
C LEU A 68 5.05 -5.15 -13.65
N ILE A 69 5.88 -4.11 -13.63
CA ILE A 69 7.05 -3.99 -14.51
C ILE A 69 8.15 -4.96 -14.07
N GLY A 70 8.36 -5.09 -12.76
CA GLY A 70 9.32 -6.03 -12.17
C GLY A 70 8.98 -7.49 -12.47
N LEU A 71 7.73 -7.89 -12.26
CA LEU A 71 7.28 -9.25 -12.59
C LEU A 71 7.27 -9.56 -14.08
N ALA A 72 6.90 -8.59 -14.92
CA ALA A 72 6.96 -8.78 -16.38
C ALA A 72 8.42 -8.97 -16.84
N GLY A 73 9.37 -8.22 -16.27
CA GLY A 73 10.79 -8.35 -16.57
C GLY A 73 11.40 -9.67 -16.07
N SER A 74 11.12 -10.06 -14.82
CA SER A 74 11.61 -11.32 -14.26
C SER A 74 10.93 -12.53 -14.90
N GLY A 75 9.65 -12.45 -15.25
CA GLY A 75 8.94 -13.47 -16.01
C GLY A 75 9.47 -13.65 -17.44
N ALA A 76 9.92 -12.58 -18.10
CA ALA A 76 10.58 -12.66 -19.40
C ALA A 76 11.96 -13.34 -19.33
N ALA A 77 12.69 -13.17 -18.22
CA ALA A 77 14.03 -13.75 -18.04
C ALA A 77 14.02 -15.18 -17.46
N ALA A 78 13.17 -15.44 -16.45
CA ALA A 78 13.15 -16.68 -15.66
C ALA A 78 11.89 -17.53 -15.88
N GLY A 79 10.95 -17.08 -16.73
CA GLY A 79 9.75 -17.83 -17.08
C GLY A 79 8.74 -17.96 -15.93
N ILE A 80 7.95 -19.04 -15.95
CA ILE A 80 6.85 -19.29 -15.01
C ILE A 80 7.34 -19.52 -13.57
N SER A 81 8.63 -19.77 -13.37
CA SER A 81 9.24 -20.01 -12.05
C SER A 81 9.01 -18.85 -11.06
N VAL A 82 8.96 -17.60 -11.55
CA VAL A 82 8.65 -16.42 -10.75
C VAL A 82 7.23 -16.47 -10.18
N GLY A 83 6.28 -17.00 -10.94
CA GLY A 83 4.90 -17.17 -10.46
C GLY A 83 4.80 -18.16 -9.29
N ALA A 84 5.63 -19.21 -9.28
CA ALA A 84 5.68 -20.14 -8.16
C ALA A 84 6.24 -19.47 -6.88
N PHE A 85 7.15 -18.50 -7.01
CA PHE A 85 7.64 -17.72 -5.88
C PHE A 85 6.54 -16.84 -5.28
N GLU A 86 5.79 -16.12 -6.11
CA GLU A 86 4.67 -15.27 -5.69
C GLU A 86 3.56 -16.07 -4.95
N LEU A 87 3.21 -17.25 -5.46
CA LEU A 87 2.21 -18.12 -4.83
C LEU A 87 2.67 -18.61 -3.45
N ASN A 88 3.96 -18.92 -3.29
CA ASN A 88 4.51 -19.27 -1.99
C ASN A 88 4.55 -18.07 -1.04
N ALA A 89 4.92 -16.88 -1.53
CA ALA A 89 4.94 -15.66 -0.74
C ALA A 89 3.54 -15.32 -0.19
N LEU A 90 2.50 -15.44 -1.02
CA LEU A 90 1.10 -15.29 -0.61
C LEU A 90 0.72 -16.23 0.54
N ALA A 91 1.12 -17.51 0.46
CA ALA A 91 0.83 -18.50 1.50
C ALA A 91 1.50 -18.15 2.84
N PHE A 92 2.77 -17.74 2.81
CA PHE A 92 3.48 -17.31 4.02
C PHE A 92 2.90 -16.03 4.61
N LEU A 93 2.51 -15.07 3.78
CA LEU A 93 1.91 -13.81 4.21
C LEU A 93 0.56 -14.05 4.90
N GLN A 94 -0.27 -14.97 4.36
CA GLN A 94 -1.53 -15.37 4.99
C GLN A 94 -1.30 -16.02 6.37
N LEU A 95 -0.29 -16.88 6.50
CA LEU A 95 0.08 -17.50 7.78
C LEU A 95 0.54 -16.42 8.78
N LEU A 96 1.43 -15.54 8.35
CA LEU A 96 1.93 -14.43 9.17
C LEU A 96 0.79 -13.53 9.64
N ALA A 97 -0.16 -13.20 8.76
CA ALA A 97 -1.35 -12.44 9.10
C ALA A 97 -2.14 -13.14 10.20
N PHE A 98 -2.41 -14.45 10.09
CA PHE A 98 -3.17 -15.17 11.11
C PHE A 98 -2.49 -15.16 12.50
N VAL A 99 -1.16 -15.20 12.55
CA VAL A 99 -0.39 -15.20 13.81
C VAL A 99 -0.25 -13.80 14.39
N PHE A 100 0.11 -12.81 13.57
CA PHE A 100 0.46 -11.47 14.04
C PHE A 100 -0.74 -10.52 14.15
N LEU A 101 -1.76 -10.68 13.29
CA LEU A 101 -2.97 -9.86 13.33
C LEU A 101 -3.69 -9.88 14.70
N PRO A 102 -3.95 -11.03 15.35
CA PRO A 102 -4.61 -11.04 16.65
C PRO A 102 -3.76 -10.37 17.74
N VAL A 103 -2.43 -10.48 17.66
CA VAL A 103 -1.51 -9.83 18.59
C VAL A 103 -1.55 -8.31 18.45
N TYR A 104 -1.59 -7.80 17.22
CA TYR A 104 -1.70 -6.37 16.96
C TYR A 104 -3.04 -5.79 17.42
N ILE A 105 -4.15 -6.48 17.12
CA ILE A 105 -5.49 -6.07 17.56
C ILE A 105 -5.57 -6.02 19.09
N ALA A 106 -5.02 -7.03 19.79
CA ALA A 106 -5.01 -7.08 21.25
C ALA A 106 -4.16 -5.95 21.90
N SER A 107 -3.08 -5.53 21.25
CA SER A 107 -2.20 -4.46 21.77
C SER A 107 -2.77 -3.04 21.64
N GLY A 108 -3.81 -2.87 20.79
CA GLY A 108 -4.51 -1.60 20.59
C GLY A 108 -3.62 -0.44 20.13
N VAL A 109 -2.54 -0.74 19.39
CA VAL A 109 -1.59 0.24 18.87
C VAL A 109 -1.89 0.58 17.42
N CYS A 110 -1.68 1.84 17.03
CA CYS A 110 -1.98 2.31 15.68
C CYS A 110 -0.77 2.19 14.75
N THR A 111 0.44 2.11 15.30
CA THR A 111 1.69 2.10 14.53
C THR A 111 2.66 1.02 15.02
N LEU A 112 3.46 0.48 14.10
CA LEU A 112 4.46 -0.55 14.43
C LEU A 112 5.51 -0.06 15.46
N PRO A 113 6.05 1.17 15.39
CA PRO A 113 6.98 1.66 16.41
C PRO A 113 6.35 1.76 17.80
N GLU A 114 5.05 2.04 17.87
CA GLU A 114 4.29 2.10 19.13
C GLU A 114 4.04 0.71 19.73
N TYR A 115 3.83 -0.31 18.89
CA TYR A 115 3.83 -1.72 19.34
C TYR A 115 5.15 -2.11 20.02
N ILE A 116 6.28 -1.80 19.37
CA ILE A 116 7.60 -2.12 19.90
C ILE A 116 7.89 -1.33 21.18
N HIS A 117 7.43 -0.08 21.25
CA HIS A 117 7.53 0.73 22.47
C HIS A 117 6.79 0.12 23.65
N LYS A 118 5.53 -0.32 23.48
CA LYS A 118 4.77 -1.00 24.55
C LYS A 118 5.41 -2.32 24.98
N ARG A 119 6.06 -3.04 24.06
CA ARG A 119 6.66 -4.36 24.35
C ARG A 119 8.04 -4.27 25.02
N PHE A 120 8.88 -3.30 24.65
CA PHE A 120 10.28 -3.22 25.12
C PHE A 120 10.57 -2.03 26.05
N GLY A 121 9.63 -1.11 26.28
CA GLY A 121 9.71 -0.14 27.38
C GLY A 121 10.81 0.92 27.25
N GLY A 122 10.99 1.53 26.07
CA GLY A 122 12.00 2.57 25.87
C GLY A 122 11.57 3.69 24.92
N ASN A 123 11.57 4.95 25.39
CA ASN A 123 11.22 6.12 24.56
C ASN A 123 12.30 6.43 23.50
N ARG A 124 13.57 6.13 23.80
CA ARG A 124 14.70 6.29 22.85
C ARG A 124 14.58 5.37 21.63
N ILE A 125 14.13 4.14 21.84
CA ILE A 125 13.96 3.13 20.78
C ILE A 125 12.81 3.53 19.83
N ARG A 126 11.72 4.10 20.36
CA ARG A 126 10.60 4.62 19.56
C ARG A 126 11.04 5.73 18.62
N ILE A 127 11.79 6.71 19.13
CA ILE A 127 12.28 7.85 18.33
C ILE A 127 13.24 7.34 17.26
N PHE A 128 14.18 6.46 17.62
CA PHE A 128 15.11 5.88 16.65
C PHE A 128 14.40 5.11 15.55
N LEU A 129 13.45 4.22 15.89
CA LEU A 129 12.69 3.45 14.91
C LEU A 129 11.78 4.33 14.04
N SER A 130 11.18 5.38 14.60
CA SER A 130 10.33 6.29 13.84
C SER A 130 11.15 7.09 12.84
N VAL A 131 12.29 7.64 13.26
CA VAL A 131 13.23 8.35 12.37
C VAL A 131 13.78 7.40 11.32
N LEU A 132 14.18 6.19 11.69
CA LEU A 132 14.66 5.17 10.76
C LEU A 132 13.59 4.79 9.74
N SER A 133 12.33 4.61 10.17
CA SER A 133 11.23 4.28 9.26
C SER A 133 10.92 5.40 8.27
N LEU A 134 10.97 6.65 8.71
CA LEU A 134 10.81 7.82 7.83
C LEU A 134 11.96 7.93 6.84
N LEU A 135 13.19 7.76 7.32
CA LEU A 135 14.38 7.80 6.48
C LEU A 135 14.33 6.69 5.43
N LEU A 136 14.08 5.45 5.82
CA LEU A 136 13.93 4.33 4.89
C LEU A 136 12.82 4.59 3.87
N TYR A 137 11.66 5.10 4.30
CA TYR A 137 10.58 5.42 3.37
C TYR A 137 10.98 6.47 2.33
N ILE A 138 11.68 7.53 2.76
CA ILE A 138 12.18 8.58 1.85
C ILE A 138 13.19 7.99 0.87
N PHE A 139 14.19 7.25 1.35
CA PHE A 139 15.23 6.67 0.50
C PHE A 139 14.68 5.64 -0.48
N THR A 140 13.79 4.75 -0.03
CA THR A 140 13.18 3.72 -0.88
C THR A 140 12.23 4.28 -1.93
N LYS A 141 11.56 5.41 -1.66
CA LYS A 141 10.66 6.03 -2.65
C LYS A 141 11.33 7.06 -3.57
N ILE A 142 12.54 7.51 -3.25
CA ILE A 142 13.36 8.38 -4.11
C ILE A 142 14.30 7.59 -5.03
N SER A 143 14.75 6.41 -4.61
CA SER A 143 15.59 5.51 -5.41
C SER A 143 14.78 4.68 -6.41
#